data_AF-A0A2P4ESN4-F1
#
_entry.id   AF-A0A2P4ESN4-F1
#
_cell.length_a   1.000
_cell.length_b   1.000
_cell.length_c   1.000
_cell.angle_alpha   90.00
_cell.angle_beta   90.00
_cell.angle_gamma   90.00
#
_symmetry.space_group_name_H-M   'P 1'
#
loop_
_entity.id
_entity.type
_entity.pdbx_description
1 polymer ?
#
loop_
_entity_poly.entity_id
_entity_poly.type
_entity_poly.pdbx_seq_one_letter_code
_entity_poly.pdbx_strand_id
1 'polypeptide(L)'
;MIYLYLYLGIGLLVGIGFSINGARAYAKAPPRTEMAAQALDPDWQPSKRRWLPLILISSLIWPVLLLLPLLERPFEAAAPIPEFAVTGDHLLESLTVAEIEARERVSDPLGAVPDLPFGHLNTAWCEFLAQCEEELEFRRFAADWDAGWCKERREGYVEMVDGQPGRFFMTVYKTLPEE
;
A
#
# COMPACT_ATOMS: atom_id res chain seq x y z
N MET A 1 -7.01 -11.04 -25.67
CA MET A 1 -6.59 -11.17 -27.09
C MET A 1 -6.78 -9.88 -27.87
N ILE A 2 -7.94 -9.20 -27.80
CA ILE A 2 -8.17 -7.91 -28.50
C ILE A 2 -7.15 -6.81 -28.13
N TYR A 3 -6.80 -6.69 -26.85
CA TYR A 3 -5.85 -5.68 -26.36
C TYR A 3 -4.42 -5.89 -26.87
N LEU A 4 -4.02 -7.15 -27.11
CA LEU A 4 -2.70 -7.47 -27.66
C LEU A 4 -2.59 -7.01 -29.11
N TYR A 5 -3.61 -7.26 -29.92
CA TYR A 5 -3.65 -6.80 -31.31
C TYR A 5 -3.74 -5.28 -31.41
N LEU A 6 -4.48 -4.65 -30.51
CA LEU A 6 -4.63 -3.19 -30.46
C LEU A 6 -3.31 -2.53 -30.06
N TYR A 7 -2.59 -3.10 -29.09
CA TYR A 7 -1.25 -2.67 -28.71
C TYR A 7 -0.24 -2.83 -29.87
N LEU A 8 -0.25 -3.98 -30.54
CA LEU A 8 0.63 -4.25 -31.69
C LEU A 8 0.35 -3.32 -32.87
N GLY A 9 -0.92 -3.01 -33.12
CA GLY A 9 -1.34 -2.03 -34.12
C GLY A 9 -0.87 -0.61 -33.79
N ILE A 10 -1.00 -0.16 -32.54
CA ILE A 10 -0.52 1.17 -32.11
C ILE A 10 1.01 1.25 -32.22
N GLY A 11 1.74 0.22 -31.78
CA GLY A 11 3.20 0.17 -31.88
C GLY A 11 3.70 0.27 -33.31
N LEU A 12 3.05 -0.43 -34.25
CA LEU A 12 3.36 -0.36 -35.67
C LEU A 12 3.12 1.04 -36.24
N LEU A 13 2.00 1.67 -35.91
CA LEU A 13 1.66 3.02 -36.39
C LEU A 13 2.64 4.09 -35.85
N VAL A 14 3.02 3.99 -34.58
CA VAL A 14 4.00 4.89 -33.97
C VAL A 14 5.38 4.71 -34.59
N GLY A 15 5.82 3.46 -34.80
CA GLY A 15 7.10 3.17 -35.46
C GLY A 15 7.19 3.67 -36.90
N ILE A 16 6.12 3.50 -37.67
CA ILE A 16 6.01 4.05 -39.03
C ILE A 16 6.03 5.58 -39.00
N GLY A 17 5.27 6.20 -38.09
CA GLY A 17 5.22 7.66 -37.93
C GLY A 17 6.59 8.26 -37.58
N PHE A 18 7.31 7.64 -36.65
CA PHE A 18 8.64 8.09 -36.23
C PHE A 18 9.67 7.93 -37.36
N SER A 19 9.58 6.85 -38.14
CA SER A 19 10.45 6.60 -39.30
C SER A 19 10.23 7.63 -40.42
N ILE A 20 8.97 7.94 -40.74
CA ILE A 20 8.61 8.95 -41.74
C ILE A 20 9.04 10.35 -41.27
N ASN A 21 8.81 10.68 -39.99
CA ASN A 21 9.18 11.97 -39.43
C ASN A 21 10.71 12.14 -39.35
N GLY A 22 11.44 11.10 -38.95
CA GLY A 22 12.91 11.08 -38.95
C GLY A 22 13.50 11.28 -40.33
N ALA A 23 12.96 10.58 -41.35
CA ALA A 23 13.37 10.76 -42.74
C ALA A 23 13.10 12.19 -43.25
N ARG A 24 11.96 12.79 -42.88
CA ARG A 24 11.60 14.17 -43.24
C ARG A 24 12.46 15.22 -42.52
N ALA A 25 12.72 15.04 -41.23
CA ALA A 25 13.55 15.95 -40.44
C ALA A 25 14.99 15.97 -40.97
N TYR A 26 15.52 14.80 -41.32
CA TYR A 26 16.83 14.65 -41.93
C TYR A 26 16.93 15.32 -43.30
N ALA A 27 15.90 15.18 -44.14
CA ALA A 27 15.85 15.87 -45.43
C ALA A 27 15.82 17.41 -45.31
N LYS A 28 15.30 17.96 -44.20
CA LYS A 28 15.23 19.41 -43.97
C LYS A 28 16.52 20.00 -43.42
N ALA A 29 17.22 19.29 -42.55
CA ALA A 29 18.44 19.78 -41.91
C ALA A 29 19.39 18.62 -41.63
N PRO A 30 20.31 18.29 -42.56
CA PRO A 30 21.31 17.28 -42.30
C PRO A 30 22.22 17.72 -41.14
N PRO A 31 22.70 16.78 -40.30
CA PRO A 31 23.57 17.11 -39.18
C PRO A 31 24.85 17.83 -39.64
N ARG A 32 25.37 18.72 -38.81
CA ARG A 32 26.56 19.56 -39.13
C ARG A 32 27.79 18.75 -39.59
N THR A 33 27.92 17.52 -39.11
CA THR A 33 29.00 16.60 -39.52
C THR A 33 28.90 16.17 -40.99
N GLU A 34 27.69 16.09 -41.54
CA GLU A 34 27.46 15.75 -42.94
C GLU A 34 27.60 16.98 -43.84
N MET A 35 27.18 18.16 -43.37
CA MET A 35 27.49 19.42 -44.05
C MET A 35 29.01 19.63 -44.17
N ALA A 36 29.77 19.31 -43.12
CA ALA A 36 31.23 19.37 -43.13
C ALA A 36 31.86 18.32 -44.05
N ALA A 37 31.33 17.09 -44.08
CA ALA A 37 31.81 16.03 -44.97
C ALA A 37 31.55 16.37 -46.45
N GLN A 38 30.37 16.91 -46.77
CA GLN A 38 30.00 17.31 -48.13
C GLN A 38 30.75 18.57 -48.61
N ALA A 39 31.16 19.43 -47.68
CA ALA A 39 32.06 20.55 -47.98
C ALA A 39 33.51 20.11 -48.29
N LEU A 40 33.92 18.94 -47.78
CA LEU A 40 35.24 18.34 -48.04
C LEU A 40 35.25 17.45 -49.27
N ASP A 41 34.14 16.77 -49.58
CA ASP A 41 33.95 15.92 -50.76
C ASP A 41 32.51 16.07 -51.30
N PRO A 42 32.31 16.73 -52.46
CA PRO A 42 30.97 17.02 -53.00
C PRO A 42 30.17 15.78 -53.42
N ASP A 43 30.87 14.69 -53.76
CA ASP A 43 30.26 13.44 -54.24
C ASP A 43 29.97 12.46 -53.09
N TRP A 44 30.30 12.86 -51.86
CA TRP A 44 30.04 12.05 -50.67
C TRP A 44 28.54 11.88 -50.42
N GLN A 45 28.07 10.62 -50.42
CA GLN A 45 26.69 10.27 -50.10
C GLN A 45 26.62 9.53 -48.76
N PRO A 46 25.73 9.93 -47.84
CA PRO A 46 25.54 9.22 -46.58
C PRO A 46 25.04 7.81 -46.85
N SER A 47 25.60 6.81 -46.16
CA SER A 47 25.22 5.43 -46.39
C SER A 47 23.74 5.21 -46.02
N LYS A 48 22.96 4.63 -46.94
CA LYS A 48 21.56 4.23 -46.71
C LYS A 48 21.40 3.26 -45.52
N ARG A 49 22.51 2.66 -45.08
CA ARG A 49 22.61 1.66 -44.01
C ARG A 49 22.66 2.26 -42.60
N ARG A 50 22.78 3.59 -42.47
CA ARG A 50 22.88 4.32 -41.19
C ARG A 50 21.62 4.27 -40.33
N TRP A 51 20.46 3.99 -40.93
CA TRP A 51 19.18 3.84 -40.24
C TRP A 51 18.94 2.43 -39.68
N LEU A 52 19.66 1.43 -40.20
CA LEU A 52 19.57 0.04 -39.73
C LEU A 52 19.78 -0.12 -38.21
N PRO A 53 20.78 0.52 -37.56
CA PRO A 53 20.95 0.36 -36.11
C PRO A 53 19.78 0.93 -35.30
N LEU A 54 19.18 2.05 -35.72
CA LEU A 54 18.04 2.64 -35.02
C LEU A 54 16.79 1.77 -35.15
N ILE A 55 16.55 1.21 -36.34
CA ILE A 55 15.47 0.27 -36.61
C ILE A 55 15.70 -1.04 -35.83
N LEU A 56 16.93 -1.54 -35.80
CA LEU A 56 17.30 -2.73 -35.02
C LEU A 56 17.09 -2.50 -33.52
N ILE A 57 17.54 -1.37 -32.96
CA ILE A 57 17.37 -1.05 -31.53
C ILE A 57 15.89 -0.90 -31.19
N SER A 58 15.12 -0.17 -32.00
CA SER A 58 13.67 -0.02 -31.80
C SER A 58 12.94 -1.36 -31.90
N SER A 59 13.38 -2.24 -32.80
CA SER A 59 12.82 -3.59 -32.98
C SER A 59 13.20 -4.53 -31.82
N LEU A 60 14.37 -4.35 -31.22
CA LEU A 60 14.87 -5.18 -30.12
C LEU A 60 14.36 -4.74 -28.74
N ILE A 61 14.01 -3.46 -28.57
CA ILE A 61 13.44 -2.92 -27.33
C ILE A 61 12.04 -3.49 -27.04
N TRP A 62 11.21 -3.64 -28.09
CA TRP A 62 9.83 -4.09 -27.94
C TRP A 62 9.68 -5.53 -27.37
N PRO A 63 10.44 -6.56 -27.79
CA PRO A 63 10.35 -7.90 -27.19
C PRO A 63 10.93 -7.95 -25.77
N VAL A 64 11.90 -7.10 -25.42
CA VAL A 64 12.42 -7.04 -24.04
C VAL A 64 11.36 -6.50 -23.09
N LEU A 65 10.58 -5.50 -23.50
CA LEU A 65 9.45 -4.99 -22.71
C LEU A 65 8.35 -6.03 -22.53
N LEU A 66 8.19 -6.98 -23.47
CA LEU A 66 7.28 -8.12 -23.32
C LEU A 66 7.77 -9.17 -22.32
N LEU A 67 9.09 -9.25 -22.08
CA LEU A 67 9.67 -10.19 -21.13
C LEU A 67 9.61 -9.69 -19.68
N LEU A 68 9.51 -8.37 -19.46
CA LEU A 68 9.37 -7.77 -18.13
C LEU A 68 8.18 -8.35 -17.33
N PRO A 69 6.94 -8.39 -17.86
CA PRO A 69 5.80 -8.97 -17.13
C PRO A 69 5.87 -10.49 -16.99
N LEU A 70 6.74 -11.16 -17.75
CA LEU A 70 6.98 -12.60 -17.62
C LEU A 70 8.08 -12.91 -16.58
N LEU A 71 8.94 -11.93 -16.31
CA LEU A 71 9.99 -11.96 -15.29
C LEU A 71 9.52 -11.40 -13.94
N GLU A 72 8.39 -10.69 -13.94
CA GLU A 72 7.54 -10.50 -12.76
C GLU A 72 7.09 -11.88 -12.26
N ARG A 73 8.00 -12.57 -11.56
CA ARG A 73 7.57 -13.50 -10.53
C ARG A 73 6.59 -12.73 -9.67
N PRO A 74 5.42 -13.29 -9.32
CA PRO A 74 4.56 -12.64 -8.35
C PRO A 74 5.47 -12.36 -7.16
N PHE A 75 5.72 -11.09 -6.89
CA PHE A 75 6.18 -10.67 -5.59
C PHE A 75 5.17 -11.34 -4.67
N GLU A 76 5.59 -12.36 -3.91
CA GLU A 76 4.67 -13.02 -2.99
C GLU A 76 4.04 -11.89 -2.21
N ALA A 77 2.76 -11.64 -2.46
CA ALA A 77 2.06 -10.59 -1.78
C ALA A 77 2.21 -10.96 -0.31
N ALA A 78 2.92 -10.11 0.44
CA ALA A 78 3.19 -10.37 1.85
C ALA A 78 1.88 -10.84 2.47
N ALA A 79 1.90 -11.99 3.15
CA ALA A 79 0.70 -12.59 3.71
C ALA A 79 -0.10 -11.48 4.44
N PRO A 80 -1.42 -11.39 4.23
CA PRO A 80 -2.21 -10.31 4.81
C PRO A 80 -1.93 -10.27 6.32
N ILE A 81 -1.55 -9.08 6.81
CA ILE A 81 -1.27 -8.87 8.24
C ILE A 81 -2.53 -9.32 8.98
N PRO A 82 -2.43 -10.29 9.91
CA PRO A 82 -3.62 -10.81 10.57
C PRO A 82 -4.34 -9.67 11.30
N GLU A 83 -5.66 -9.61 11.15
CA GLU A 83 -6.48 -8.68 11.92
C GLU A 83 -6.52 -9.14 13.37
N PHE A 84 -6.32 -8.21 14.31
CA PHE A 84 -6.37 -8.54 15.73
C PHE A 84 -7.81 -8.84 16.15
N ALA A 85 -8.00 -10.03 16.71
CA ALA A 85 -9.24 -10.45 17.35
C ALA A 85 -8.95 -10.90 18.78
N VAL A 86 -9.86 -10.56 19.70
CA VAL A 86 -9.78 -11.06 21.08
C VAL A 86 -10.23 -12.52 21.08
N THR A 87 -9.36 -13.41 21.53
CA THR A 87 -9.68 -14.84 21.70
C THR A 87 -9.93 -15.14 23.16
N GLY A 88 -10.50 -16.32 23.45
CA GLY A 88 -10.75 -16.78 24.81
C GLY A 88 -9.49 -16.78 25.70
N ASP A 89 -8.32 -17.02 25.11
CA ASP A 89 -7.03 -17.07 25.81
C ASP A 89 -6.56 -15.70 26.32
N HIS A 90 -7.10 -14.61 25.77
CA HIS A 90 -6.76 -13.24 26.19
C HIS A 90 -7.66 -12.74 27.32
N LEU A 91 -8.74 -13.45 27.64
CA LEU A 91 -9.75 -13.02 28.61
C LEU A 91 -9.23 -13.16 30.03
N LEU A 92 -9.50 -12.13 30.84
CA LEU A 92 -9.14 -12.06 32.25
C LEU A 92 -10.42 -12.09 33.10
N GLU A 93 -10.66 -11.04 33.88
CA GLU A 93 -11.79 -10.89 34.80
C GLU A 93 -13.06 -10.40 34.10
N SER A 94 -14.22 -10.91 34.52
CA SER A 94 -15.54 -10.37 34.15
C SER A 94 -15.86 -9.13 34.99
N LEU A 95 -16.37 -8.09 34.34
CA LEU A 95 -16.67 -6.80 34.94
C LEU A 95 -18.00 -6.27 34.39
N THR A 96 -18.71 -5.51 35.22
CA THR A 96 -19.86 -4.71 34.80
C THR A 96 -19.41 -3.34 34.29
N VAL A 97 -20.27 -2.66 33.51
CA VAL A 97 -20.01 -1.29 33.04
C VAL A 97 -19.68 -0.35 34.21
N ALA A 98 -20.41 -0.43 35.32
CA ALA A 98 -20.19 0.41 36.49
C ALA A 98 -18.82 0.16 37.15
N GLU A 99 -18.37 -1.10 37.20
CA GLU A 99 -17.05 -1.45 37.73
C GLU A 99 -15.93 -0.97 36.82
N ILE A 100 -16.12 -1.06 35.50
CA ILE A 100 -15.19 -0.54 34.49
C ILE A 100 -15.06 0.98 34.64
N GLU A 101 -16.18 1.70 34.68
CA GLU A 101 -16.19 3.14 34.81
C GLU A 101 -15.60 3.62 36.13
N ALA A 102 -15.87 2.93 37.23
CA ALA A 102 -15.28 3.25 38.53
C ALA A 102 -13.76 3.06 38.53
N ARG A 103 -13.26 2.03 37.83
CA ARG A 103 -11.83 1.72 37.74
C ARG A 103 -11.08 2.70 36.85
N GLU A 104 -11.68 3.11 35.75
CA GLU A 104 -11.08 3.97 34.74
C GLU A 104 -11.41 5.46 34.99
N ARG A 105 -11.98 5.76 36.16
CA ARG A 105 -12.27 7.13 36.60
C ARG A 105 -10.97 7.85 36.96
N VAL A 106 -10.70 8.95 36.26
CA VAL A 106 -9.54 9.80 36.53
C VAL A 106 -9.94 10.86 37.54
N SER A 107 -9.47 10.72 38.79
CA SER A 107 -9.65 11.74 39.82
C SER A 107 -8.49 12.74 39.75
N ASP A 108 -8.77 13.97 39.32
CA ASP A 108 -7.84 15.08 39.38
C ASP A 108 -8.05 15.88 40.68
N PRO A 109 -7.12 15.83 41.66
CA PRO A 109 -7.26 16.55 42.92
C PRO A 109 -7.35 18.07 42.76
N LEU A 110 -6.84 18.61 41.64
CA LEU A 110 -6.84 20.03 41.35
C LEU A 110 -8.06 20.48 40.53
N GLY A 111 -8.89 19.53 40.07
CA GLY A 111 -10.11 19.80 39.32
C GLY A 111 -9.89 20.50 37.97
N ALA A 112 -8.70 20.33 37.35
CA ALA A 112 -8.40 20.87 36.04
C ALA A 112 -9.03 20.05 34.90
N VAL A 113 -9.35 18.77 35.16
CA VAL A 113 -9.96 17.85 34.19
C VAL A 113 -11.34 17.38 34.68
N PRO A 114 -12.33 17.19 33.77
CA PRO A 114 -13.63 16.61 34.12
C PRO A 114 -13.48 15.22 34.77
N ASP A 115 -14.27 14.98 35.80
CA ASP A 115 -14.35 13.70 36.50
C ASP A 115 -15.20 12.69 35.70
N LEU A 116 -14.60 12.19 34.60
CA LEU A 116 -15.20 11.26 33.66
C LEU A 116 -14.37 9.96 33.57
N PRO A 117 -15.01 8.79 33.40
CA PRO A 117 -14.30 7.55 33.14
C PRO A 117 -13.58 7.64 31.80
N PHE A 118 -12.36 7.11 31.74
CA PHE A 118 -11.47 7.13 30.58
C PHE A 118 -10.98 8.52 30.14
N GLY A 119 -11.29 9.59 30.88
CA GLY A 119 -10.85 10.95 30.56
C GLY A 119 -11.20 11.36 29.12
N HIS A 120 -10.18 11.58 28.28
CA HIS A 120 -10.37 11.95 26.87
C HIS A 120 -11.00 10.86 25.99
N LEU A 121 -10.95 9.59 26.43
CA LEU A 121 -11.56 8.46 25.74
C LEU A 121 -13.02 8.23 26.16
N ASN A 122 -13.57 9.06 27.06
CA ASN A 122 -14.96 8.94 27.53
C ASN A 122 -15.97 8.95 26.38
N THR A 123 -15.80 9.83 25.39
CA THR A 123 -16.70 9.90 24.23
C THR A 123 -16.69 8.61 23.43
N ALA A 124 -15.51 8.04 23.18
CA ALA A 124 -15.37 6.77 22.47
C ALA A 124 -15.96 5.60 23.28
N TRP A 125 -15.85 5.64 24.61
CA TRP A 125 -16.49 4.66 25.50
C TRP A 125 -18.02 4.72 25.42
N CYS A 126 -18.62 5.91 25.46
CA CYS A 126 -20.07 6.07 25.31
C CYS A 126 -20.56 5.61 23.93
N GLU A 127 -19.82 5.92 22.87
CA GLU A 127 -20.12 5.45 21.51
C GLU A 127 -20.00 3.93 21.37
N PHE A 128 -19.03 3.32 22.06
CA PHE A 128 -18.86 1.88 22.12
C PHE A 128 -20.06 1.23 22.82
N LEU A 129 -20.43 1.71 24.02
CA LEU A 129 -21.60 1.20 24.75
C LEU A 129 -22.91 1.33 23.96
N ALA A 130 -23.09 2.42 23.21
CA ALA A 130 -24.27 2.63 22.37
C ALA A 130 -24.42 1.62 21.22
N GLN A 131 -23.35 0.88 20.90
CA GLN A 131 -23.33 -0.15 19.85
C GLN A 131 -23.46 -1.58 20.41
N CYS A 132 -23.47 -1.74 21.73
CA CYS A 132 -23.58 -3.01 22.42
C CYS A 132 -25.04 -3.27 22.86
N GLU A 133 -25.43 -4.54 23.05
CA GLU A 133 -26.80 -4.93 23.43
C GLU A 133 -27.13 -4.68 24.93
N GLU A 134 -28.38 -4.85 25.40
CA GLU A 134 -28.76 -4.41 26.76
C GLU A 134 -28.30 -5.35 27.91
N GLU A 135 -27.95 -6.60 27.63
CA GLU A 135 -27.51 -7.60 28.62
C GLU A 135 -26.05 -8.02 28.38
N LEU A 136 -25.10 -7.17 28.77
CA LEU A 136 -23.68 -7.37 28.46
C LEU A 136 -22.89 -7.82 29.69
N GLU A 137 -22.34 -9.02 29.61
CA GLU A 137 -21.15 -9.38 30.38
C GLU A 137 -19.94 -8.79 29.64
N PHE A 138 -19.17 -7.92 30.31
CA PHE A 138 -17.88 -7.48 29.79
C PHE A 138 -16.76 -8.27 30.43
N ARG A 139 -15.67 -8.48 29.69
CA ARG A 139 -14.42 -9.02 30.21
C ARG A 139 -13.27 -8.09 29.91
N ARG A 140 -12.36 -7.98 30.86
CA ARG A 140 -11.04 -7.40 30.59
C ARG A 140 -10.24 -8.39 29.74
N PHE A 141 -9.50 -7.89 28.76
CA PHE A 141 -8.54 -8.71 28.03
C PHE A 141 -7.14 -8.09 28.06
N ALA A 142 -6.14 -8.95 27.91
CA ALA A 142 -4.77 -8.54 27.61
C ALA A 142 -4.14 -9.53 26.64
N ALA A 143 -3.61 -9.02 25.54
CA ALA A 143 -3.04 -9.83 24.47
C ALA A 143 -1.68 -9.28 24.05
N ASP A 144 -0.72 -10.18 23.89
CA ASP A 144 0.55 -9.88 23.24
C ASP A 144 0.38 -10.26 21.76
N TRP A 145 0.27 -9.25 20.91
CA TRP A 145 0.04 -9.38 19.49
C TRP A 145 1.35 -9.28 18.71
N ASP A 146 1.58 -10.24 17.82
CA ASP A 146 2.76 -10.25 16.93
C ASP A 146 2.31 -10.06 15.49
N ALA A 147 2.55 -8.87 14.94
CA ALA A 147 2.25 -8.55 13.55
C ALA A 147 3.39 -8.96 12.58
N GLY A 148 4.38 -9.71 13.06
CA GLY A 148 5.55 -10.20 12.33
C GLY A 148 6.71 -9.20 12.26
N TRP A 149 6.43 -7.90 12.27
CA TRP A 149 7.43 -6.81 12.28
C TRP A 149 7.32 -5.91 13.52
N CYS A 150 6.29 -6.11 14.34
CA CYS A 150 6.14 -5.47 15.64
C CYS A 150 5.45 -6.43 16.61
N LYS A 151 5.94 -6.47 17.84
CA LYS A 151 5.24 -7.07 18.97
C LYS A 151 4.59 -5.96 19.77
N GLU A 152 3.32 -6.15 20.14
CA GLU A 152 2.51 -5.13 20.78
C GLU A 152 1.67 -5.73 21.90
N ARG A 153 1.66 -5.07 23.06
CA ARG A 153 0.73 -5.33 24.15
C ARG A 153 -0.54 -4.53 23.91
N ARG A 154 -1.68 -5.22 23.79
CA ARG A 154 -3.02 -4.63 23.68
C ARG A 154 -3.86 -5.03 24.88
N GLU A 155 -4.44 -4.05 25.56
CA GLU A 155 -5.36 -4.30 26.68
C GLU A 155 -6.62 -3.46 26.53
N GLY A 156 -7.70 -3.96 27.13
CA GLY A 156 -8.98 -3.27 27.11
C GLY A 156 -10.12 -4.14 27.62
N TYR A 157 -11.31 -3.83 27.12
CA TYR A 157 -12.56 -4.49 27.49
C TYR A 157 -13.22 -5.07 26.25
N VAL A 158 -13.84 -6.23 26.38
CA VAL A 158 -14.57 -6.90 25.30
C VAL A 158 -15.95 -7.27 25.79
N GLU A 159 -16.96 -7.07 24.94
CA GLU A 159 -18.30 -7.59 25.21
C GLU A 159 -18.33 -9.10 24.99
N MET A 160 -19.15 -9.80 25.77
CA MET A 160 -19.39 -11.22 25.59
C MET A 160 -20.77 -11.41 24.98
N VAL A 161 -20.82 -11.93 23.75
CA VAL A 161 -22.06 -12.28 23.04
C VAL A 161 -22.12 -13.80 22.96
N ASP A 162 -23.16 -14.42 23.54
CA ASP A 162 -23.33 -15.88 23.58
C ASP A 162 -22.08 -16.65 24.09
N GLY A 163 -21.34 -16.04 25.02
CA GLY A 163 -20.12 -16.61 25.59
C GLY A 163 -18.87 -16.52 24.70
N GLN A 164 -18.94 -15.80 23.58
CA GLN A 164 -17.82 -15.50 22.68
C GLN A 164 -17.42 -14.01 22.77
N PRO A 165 -16.13 -13.67 22.60
CA PRO A 165 -15.70 -12.27 22.51
C PRO A 165 -16.29 -11.60 21.26
N GLY A 166 -17.03 -10.50 21.46
CA GLY A 166 -17.60 -9.67 20.41
C GLY A 166 -16.75 -8.43 20.12
N ARG A 167 -17.39 -7.26 20.09
CA ARG A 167 -16.71 -5.97 19.97
C ARG A 167 -15.83 -5.70 21.18
N PHE A 168 -14.69 -5.06 20.94
CA PHE A 168 -13.76 -4.69 21.99
C PHE A 168 -13.42 -3.20 21.95
N PHE A 169 -13.11 -2.67 23.12
CA PHE A 169 -12.66 -1.32 23.37
C PHE A 169 -11.24 -1.36 23.94
N MET A 170 -10.27 -0.79 23.22
CA MET A 170 -8.86 -0.82 23.61
C MET A 170 -8.50 0.42 24.43
N THR A 171 -7.85 0.20 25.56
CA THR A 171 -7.39 1.27 26.47
C THR A 171 -5.88 1.44 26.46
N VAL A 172 -5.15 0.36 26.21
CA VAL A 172 -3.69 0.35 26.19
C VAL A 172 -3.17 -0.24 24.90
N TYR A 173 -2.24 0.48 24.30
CA TYR A 173 -1.43 0.05 23.18
C TYR A 173 0.04 0.37 23.49
N LYS A 174 0.89 -0.66 23.56
CA LYS A 174 2.33 -0.51 23.83
C LYS A 174 3.14 -1.42 22.94
N THR A 175 4.16 -0.89 22.28
CA THR A 175 5.15 -1.72 21.56
C THR A 175 6.03 -2.45 22.56
N LEU A 176 6.20 -3.76 22.37
CA LEU A 176 7.11 -4.60 23.13
C LEU A 176 8.50 -4.55 22.46
N PRO A 177 9.60 -4.49 23.24
CA PRO A 177 10.94 -4.51 22.68
C PRO A 177 11.22 -5.85 21.98
N GLU A 178 11.99 -5.82 20.88
CA GLU A 178 12.58 -7.03 20.29
C GLU A 178 13.61 -7.60 21.27
N GLU A 179 13.42 -8.85 21.71
CA GLU A 179 14.38 -9.61 22.54
C GLU A 179 15.63 -10.02 21.76
#